data_AF-A0A1N7S4K3-F1
#
_entry.id   AF-A0A1N7S4K3-F1
#
_cell.length_a   1.000
_cell.length_b   1.000
_cell.length_c   1.000
_cell.angle_alpha   90.00
_cell.angle_beta   90.00
_cell.angle_gamma   90.00
#
_symmetry.space_group_name_H-M   'P 1'
#
loop_
_entity.id
_entity.type
_entity.pdbx_description
1 polymer ?
#
loop_
_entity_poly.entity_id
_entity_poly.type
_entity_poly.pdbx_seq_one_letter_code
_entity_poly.pdbx_strand_id
1 'polypeptide(L)' 'MSSEKQRTGTTSPGSDVQHPKHPVHSDNEKSKMPERDDAGRKQSPADRPGKKPGEGEPSVG' A
#
# COMPACT_ATOMS: atom_id res chain seq x y z
N MET A 1 7.61 -29.51 -5.38
CA MET A 1 8.39 -28.61 -6.26
C MET A 1 7.45 -27.51 -6.72
N SER A 2 7.78 -26.26 -6.38
CA SER A 2 6.87 -25.12 -6.42
C SER A 2 6.56 -24.65 -7.84
N SER A 3 5.33 -24.18 -7.99
CA SER A 3 4.59 -23.94 -9.23
C SER A 3 5.17 -22.84 -10.13
N GLU A 4 5.36 -23.19 -11.40
CA GLU A 4 5.70 -22.29 -12.50
C GLU A 4 4.48 -21.41 -12.84
N LYS A 5 4.44 -20.20 -12.30
CA LYS A 5 3.35 -19.25 -12.59
C LYS A 5 3.62 -18.58 -13.94
N GLN A 6 2.89 -19.04 -14.95
CA GLN A 6 2.68 -18.41 -16.26
C GLN A 6 2.61 -16.87 -16.17
N ARG A 7 3.41 -16.19 -17.00
CA ARG A 7 3.12 -14.83 -17.45
C ARG A 7 3.02 -14.85 -18.98
N THR A 8 1.80 -15.05 -19.47
CA THR A 8 1.45 -14.84 -20.87
C THR A 8 1.25 -13.36 -21.12
N GLY A 9 2.19 -12.70 -21.78
CA GLY A 9 1.96 -11.43 -22.47
C GLY A 9 1.69 -11.73 -23.94
N THR A 10 0.42 -11.70 -24.36
CA THR A 10 -0.01 -11.83 -25.75
C THR A 10 0.44 -10.61 -26.55
N THR A 11 1.45 -10.77 -27.40
CA THR A 11 1.82 -9.77 -28.41
C THR A 11 1.02 -10.04 -29.67
N SER A 12 0.01 -9.22 -29.95
CA SER A 12 -0.62 -9.15 -31.28
C SER A 12 0.32 -8.41 -32.25
N PRO A 13 0.52 -8.88 -33.49
CA PRO A 13 1.41 -8.23 -34.45
C PRO A 13 0.65 -7.13 -35.18
N GLY A 14 0.72 -5.90 -34.69
CA GLY A 14 -0.08 -4.82 -35.27
C GLY A 14 0.18 -3.44 -34.71
N SER A 15 1.44 -3.04 -34.58
CA SER A 15 1.91 -1.64 -34.62
C SER A 15 3.36 -1.64 -34.15
N ASP A 16 4.29 -1.50 -35.09
CA ASP A 16 5.73 -1.40 -34.82
C ASP A 16 6.08 0.01 -34.30
N VAL A 17 5.32 0.48 -33.31
CA VAL A 17 5.75 1.59 -32.46
C VAL A 17 6.64 0.94 -31.43
N GLN A 18 7.95 1.09 -31.60
CA GLN A 18 8.98 0.66 -30.66
C GLN A 18 8.76 1.37 -29.32
N HIS A 19 7.83 0.86 -28.51
CA HIS A 19 7.60 1.37 -27.18
C HIS A 19 8.86 1.07 -26.37
N PRO A 20 9.40 2.06 -25.63
CA PRO A 20 10.55 1.81 -24.78
C PRO A 20 10.23 0.65 -23.85
N LYS A 21 11.20 -0.27 -23.70
CA LYS A 21 11.05 -1.44 -22.84
C LYS A 21 10.62 -0.99 -21.44
N HIS A 22 9.67 -1.71 -20.87
CA HIS A 22 9.24 -1.46 -19.49
C HIS A 22 10.43 -1.56 -18.53
N PRO A 23 10.52 -0.69 -17.51
CA PRO A 23 11.56 -0.78 -16.50
C PRO A 23 11.52 -2.14 -15.80
N VAL A 24 12.67 -2.76 -15.63
CA VAL A 24 12.82 -3.98 -14.83
C VAL A 24 13.25 -3.57 -13.43
N HIS A 25 12.44 -3.89 -12.43
CA HIS A 25 12.76 -3.64 -11.02
C HIS A 25 13.47 -4.86 -10.41
N SER A 26 14.39 -4.63 -9.46
CA SER A 26 15.06 -5.70 -8.72
C SER A 26 14.31 -5.95 -7.41
N ASP A 27 13.64 -7.09 -7.29
CA ASP A 27 12.90 -7.49 -6.08
C ASP A 27 13.81 -8.21 -5.07
N ASN A 28 14.99 -7.63 -4.80
CA ASN A 28 15.94 -8.16 -3.83
C ASN A 28 15.64 -7.64 -2.40
N GLU A 29 16.40 -8.06 -1.39
CA GLU A 29 16.19 -7.65 0.01
C GLU A 29 16.24 -6.13 0.23
N LYS A 30 16.95 -5.38 -0.62
CA LYS A 30 17.02 -3.91 -0.58
C LYS A 30 15.75 -3.23 -1.10
N SER A 31 14.91 -3.96 -1.83
CA SER A 31 13.61 -3.51 -2.33
C SER A 31 12.46 -3.79 -1.35
N LYS A 32 12.72 -4.56 -0.28
CA LYS A 32 11.71 -4.84 0.73
C LYS A 32 11.28 -3.54 1.40
N MET A 33 9.98 -3.27 1.40
CA MET A 33 9.44 -2.14 2.15
C MET A 33 9.80 -2.28 3.64
N PRO A 34 10.07 -1.18 4.34
CA PRO A 34 10.27 -1.20 5.78
C PRO A 34 9.08 -1.82 6.51
N GLU A 35 9.35 -2.35 7.70
CA GLU A 35 8.29 -2.81 8.60
C GLU A 35 7.30 -1.66 8.84
N ARG A 36 6.02 -1.94 8.65
CA ARG A 36 4.95 -0.96 8.86
C ARG A 36 4.24 -1.33 10.15
N ASP A 37 4.19 -0.42 11.11
CA ASP A 37 3.34 -0.60 12.28
C ASP A 37 1.88 -0.34 11.89
N ASP A 38 1.24 -1.39 11.38
CA ASP A 38 -0.15 -1.37 10.92
C ASP A 38 -1.14 -1.65 12.07
N ALA A 39 -0.68 -1.85 13.32
CA ALA A 39 -1.54 -2.17 14.46
C ALA A 39 -2.56 -1.05 14.74
N GLY A 40 -2.14 0.21 14.62
CA GLY A 40 -3.01 1.39 14.76
C GLY A 40 -3.89 1.68 13.54
N ARG A 41 -3.59 1.08 12.37
CA ARG A 41 -4.33 1.36 11.12
C ARG A 41 -5.68 0.65 11.02
N LYS A 42 -5.95 -0.30 11.92
CA LYS A 42 -7.26 -0.93 12.04
C LYS A 42 -8.22 -0.11 12.91
N GLN A 43 -7.74 0.97 13.54
CA GLN A 43 -8.58 1.86 14.33
C GLN A 43 -9.36 2.81 13.42
N SER A 44 -10.68 2.72 13.50
CA SER A 44 -11.60 3.68 12.91
C SER A 44 -11.75 4.89 13.84
N PRO A 45 -12.10 6.09 13.32
CA PRO A 45 -12.48 7.23 14.17
C PRO A 45 -13.62 6.92 15.17
N ALA A 46 -14.43 5.90 14.88
CA ALA A 46 -15.46 5.38 15.79
C ALA A 46 -14.89 4.62 17.00
N ASP A 47 -13.69 4.02 16.89
CA ASP A 47 -13.04 3.29 18.00
C ASP A 47 -12.44 4.25 19.05
N ARG A 48 -12.23 5.52 18.65
CA ARG A 48 -11.80 6.61 19.55
C ARG A 48 -12.84 7.72 19.51
N PRO A 49 -14.05 7.47 20.06
CA PRO A 49 -15.07 8.50 20.12
C PRO A 49 -14.52 9.73 20.85
N GLY A 50 -14.91 10.91 20.39
CA GLY A 50 -14.51 12.18 20.98
C GLY A 50 -14.85 12.27 22.47
N LYS A 51 -14.19 13.19 23.17
CA LYS A 51 -14.48 13.48 24.58
C LYS A 51 -15.89 14.06 24.70
N LYS A 52 -16.55 13.78 25.83
CA LYS A 52 -17.86 14.38 26.10
C LYS A 52 -17.70 15.90 26.19
N PRO A 53 -18.69 16.69 25.76
CA PRO A 53 -18.70 18.12 26.03
C PRO A 53 -18.46 18.37 27.53
N GLY A 54 -17.48 19.21 27.86
CA GLY A 54 -17.04 19.47 29.24
C GLY A 54 -15.87 18.62 29.77
N GLU A 55 -15.44 17.55 29.09
CA GLU A 55 -14.19 16.84 29.44
C GLU A 55 -12.97 17.56 28.85
N GLY A 56 -12.23 18.28 29.69
CA GLY A 56 -11.01 19.00 29.31
C GLY A 56 -11.21 20.49 29.02
N GLU A 57 -12.44 20.99 29.16
CA GLU A 57 -12.69 22.43 29.18
C GLU A 57 -12.17 23.01 30.50
N PRO A 58 -11.38 24.10 30.47
CA PRO A 58 -10.89 24.74 31.68
C PRO A 58 -12.08 25.29 32.50
N SER A 59 -12.05 25.05 33.82
CA SER A 59 -13.06 25.55 34.75
C SER A 59 -13.09 27.08 34.66
N VAL A 60 -14.19 27.63 34.16
CA VAL A 60 -14.46 29.07 34.24
C VAL A 60 -14.89 29.38 35.67
N GLY A 61 -13.93 29.83 36.48
CA GLY A 61 -14.12 30.33 37.85
C GLY A 61 -14.25 31.83 37.88
#